data_AF-A0A158IMR3-F1
#
_entry.id   AF-A0A158IMR3-F1
#
_cell.length_a   1.000
_cell.length_b   1.000
_cell.length_c   1.000
_cell.angle_alpha   90.00
_cell.angle_beta   90.00
_cell.angle_gamma   90.00
#
_symmetry.space_group_name_H-M   'P 1'
#
loop_
_entity.id
_entity.type
_entity.pdbx_description
1 polymer ?
#
loop_
_entity_poly.entity_id
_entity_poly.type
_entity_poly.pdbx_seq_one_letter_code
_entity_poly.pdbx_strand_id
1 'polypeptide(L)'
;MIEAAQFVEAARERGFDWYAGVPCSYLTPFINYVLQDESLNYVSAANEGDAVALIAGVALGASGAFKARRGIAMMQNSGLGNAVSPLTSLTWTFRLPQLLIVTWRGQPGVADEPQHALMGPVTPAMLDTMEIAWELFPTEADAIGPALDRATAHMDSTGRPYALVMQKGSVAPYKLNKKGLSGVRQRALNERAEVQPFAGTGERVSRHDALRRVIAHTPKESTVVLASTGFCGRELYAIDDRENQLYLVGSMGCVTPMALGLALSRPDLNVVALDGDGAALMRMGVFATLGAYGPANLTHLLLDNGAHESTGGQATVSQGVEFARIASACGYALALDGDDLTIIDQLFDAKDIDGVRFARLSINTGTPDDLPRPSITPEDVRRRLQTHIGR
;
A
#
# COMPACT_ATOMS: atom_id res chain seq x y z
N MET A 1 -7.15 -31.45 6.28
CA MET A 1 -7.74 -30.09 6.17
C MET A 1 -7.71 -29.49 7.55
N ILE A 2 -7.24 -28.25 7.68
CA ILE A 2 -7.13 -27.57 8.98
C ILE A 2 -8.33 -26.66 9.24
N GLU A 3 -8.54 -26.30 10.50
CA GLU A 3 -9.43 -25.20 10.88
C GLU A 3 -8.72 -23.85 10.70
N ALA A 4 -9.46 -22.80 10.33
CA ALA A 4 -8.88 -21.46 10.14
C ALA A 4 -8.15 -20.96 11.40
N ALA A 5 -8.74 -21.21 12.58
CA ALA A 5 -8.16 -20.85 13.87
C ALA A 5 -6.77 -21.45 14.10
N GLN A 6 -6.54 -22.71 13.68
CA GLN A 6 -5.26 -23.39 13.89
C GLN A 6 -4.11 -22.65 13.19
N PHE A 7 -4.35 -22.14 11.99
CA PHE A 7 -3.35 -21.36 11.26
C PHE A 7 -3.24 -19.94 11.80
N VAL A 8 -4.37 -19.25 11.97
CA VAL A 8 -4.37 -17.82 12.34
C VAL A 8 -3.75 -17.61 13.72
N GLU A 9 -4.02 -18.46 14.70
CA GLU A 9 -3.41 -18.35 16.02
C GLU A 9 -1.91 -18.66 15.98
N ALA A 10 -1.49 -19.70 15.26
CA ALA A 10 -0.07 -20.01 15.08
C ALA A 10 0.70 -18.89 14.33
N ALA A 11 0.02 -18.21 13.39
CA ALA A 11 0.57 -17.04 12.70
C ALA A 11 0.65 -15.82 13.65
N ARG A 12 -0.38 -15.59 14.46
CA ARG A 12 -0.39 -14.52 15.47
C ARG A 12 0.76 -14.62 16.46
N GLU A 13 1.08 -15.83 16.93
CA GLU A 13 2.23 -16.09 17.81
C GLU A 13 3.58 -15.68 17.17
N ARG A 14 3.64 -15.60 15.84
CA ARG A 14 4.81 -15.18 15.06
C ARG A 14 4.72 -13.72 14.59
N GLY A 15 3.74 -12.98 15.10
CA GLY A 15 3.53 -11.56 14.83
C GLY A 15 2.68 -11.25 13.61
N PHE A 16 2.05 -12.24 12.96
CA PHE A 16 1.13 -11.97 11.85
C PHE A 16 -0.24 -11.50 12.34
N ASP A 17 -0.40 -10.19 12.42
CA ASP A 17 -1.62 -9.52 12.91
C ASP A 17 -2.24 -8.57 11.86
N TRP A 18 -1.57 -8.39 10.72
CA TRP A 18 -2.08 -7.64 9.57
C TRP A 18 -2.42 -8.55 8.39
N TYR A 19 -3.60 -8.35 7.85
CA TYR A 19 -4.12 -9.10 6.71
C TYR A 19 -4.66 -8.10 5.69
N ALA A 20 -4.31 -8.28 4.42
CA ALA A 20 -4.91 -7.52 3.34
C ALA A 20 -5.11 -8.42 2.12
N GLY A 21 -6.15 -8.17 1.34
CA GLY A 21 -6.36 -9.00 0.16
C GLY A 21 -7.65 -8.72 -0.59
N VAL A 22 -7.82 -9.49 -1.65
CA VAL A 22 -9.05 -9.59 -2.44
C VAL A 22 -9.69 -10.95 -2.18
N PRO A 23 -11.00 -11.03 -1.89
CA PRO A 23 -11.65 -12.31 -1.57
C PRO A 23 -11.52 -13.36 -2.68
N CYS A 24 -11.28 -14.61 -2.27
CA CYS A 24 -11.38 -15.81 -3.10
C CYS A 24 -12.17 -16.87 -2.33
N SER A 25 -12.91 -17.75 -3.02
CA SER A 25 -13.71 -18.79 -2.36
C SER A 25 -12.89 -19.74 -1.50
N TYR A 26 -11.61 -19.97 -1.81
CA TYR A 26 -10.73 -20.81 -0.99
C TYR A 26 -10.24 -20.07 0.27
N LEU A 27 -10.16 -18.73 0.21
CA LEU A 27 -9.82 -17.87 1.35
C LEU A 27 -11.02 -17.58 2.25
N THR A 28 -12.27 -17.81 1.79
CA THR A 28 -13.48 -17.44 2.53
C THR A 28 -13.44 -17.86 4.01
N PRO A 29 -13.11 -19.11 4.37
CA PRO A 29 -13.08 -19.48 5.79
C PRO A 29 -12.05 -18.69 6.59
N PHE A 30 -10.90 -18.43 5.96
CA PHE A 30 -9.77 -17.73 6.53
C PHE A 30 -10.09 -16.25 6.77
N ILE A 31 -10.59 -15.56 5.75
CA ILE A 31 -11.05 -14.17 5.84
C ILE A 31 -12.18 -14.04 6.86
N ASN A 32 -13.12 -14.99 6.87
CA ASN A 32 -14.24 -14.95 7.82
C ASN A 32 -13.77 -15.06 9.27
N TYR A 33 -12.73 -15.85 9.56
CA TYR A 33 -12.14 -15.93 10.89
C TYR A 33 -11.49 -14.60 11.27
N VAL A 34 -10.62 -14.06 10.42
CA VAL A 34 -9.91 -12.80 10.68
C VAL A 34 -10.88 -11.63 10.90
N LEU A 35 -11.94 -11.50 10.09
CA LEU A 35 -12.95 -10.44 10.23
C LEU A 35 -13.74 -10.48 11.54
N GLN A 36 -13.76 -11.62 12.22
CA GLN A 36 -14.52 -11.82 13.44
C GLN A 36 -13.64 -11.70 14.70
N ASP A 37 -12.33 -11.53 14.55
CA ASP A 37 -11.41 -11.28 15.65
C ASP A 37 -10.96 -9.81 15.66
N GLU A 38 -11.39 -9.07 16.69
CA GLU A 38 -11.11 -7.63 16.80
C GLU A 38 -9.68 -7.30 17.20
N SER A 39 -8.88 -8.30 17.59
CA SER A 39 -7.44 -8.14 17.84
C SER A 39 -6.61 -8.19 16.56
N LEU A 40 -7.19 -8.65 15.45
CA LEU A 40 -6.55 -8.71 14.13
C LEU A 40 -6.96 -7.53 13.25
N ASN A 41 -6.10 -7.21 12.29
CA ASN A 41 -6.34 -6.13 11.35
C ASN A 41 -6.57 -6.70 9.95
N TYR A 42 -7.70 -6.36 9.34
CA TYR A 42 -8.00 -6.75 7.96
C TYR A 42 -8.35 -5.53 7.11
N VAL A 43 -7.66 -5.37 5.99
CA VAL A 43 -7.99 -4.37 4.96
C VAL A 43 -8.45 -5.08 3.68
N SER A 44 -9.70 -4.85 3.30
CA SER A 44 -10.20 -5.26 1.98
C SER A 44 -9.61 -4.33 0.93
N ALA A 45 -8.66 -4.83 0.14
CA ALA A 45 -8.00 -4.07 -0.91
C ALA A 45 -8.85 -4.02 -2.19
N ALA A 46 -8.69 -2.96 -2.99
CA ALA A 46 -9.38 -2.83 -4.28
C ALA A 46 -8.82 -3.80 -5.35
N ASN A 47 -7.54 -4.17 -5.24
CA ASN A 47 -6.89 -5.20 -6.04
C ASN A 47 -5.70 -5.80 -5.28
N GLU A 48 -5.11 -6.87 -5.80
CA GLU A 48 -4.06 -7.64 -5.14
C GLU A 48 -2.72 -6.92 -5.06
N GLY A 49 -2.41 -6.06 -6.03
CA GLY A 49 -1.21 -5.23 -5.97
C GLY A 49 -1.27 -4.19 -4.85
N ASP A 50 -2.46 -3.63 -4.59
CA ASP A 50 -2.67 -2.70 -3.47
C ASP A 50 -2.53 -3.42 -2.13
N ALA A 51 -2.99 -4.67 -2.02
CA ALA A 51 -2.78 -5.49 -0.83
C ALA A 51 -1.29 -5.71 -0.54
N VAL A 52 -0.48 -6.03 -1.56
CA VAL A 52 0.98 -6.19 -1.44
C VAL A 52 1.64 -4.89 -0.99
N ALA A 53 1.26 -3.76 -1.61
CA ALA A 53 1.83 -2.45 -1.27
C ALA A 53 1.43 -1.99 0.15
N LEU A 54 0.19 -2.25 0.57
CA LEU A 54 -0.27 -1.96 1.93
C LEU A 54 0.53 -2.75 2.97
N ILE A 55 0.67 -4.06 2.77
CA ILE A 55 1.47 -4.89 3.68
C ILE A 55 2.96 -4.48 3.65
N ALA A 56 3.47 -3.98 2.52
CA ALA A 56 4.82 -3.40 2.47
C ALA A 56 4.94 -2.16 3.38
N GLY A 57 3.88 -1.36 3.51
CA GLY A 57 3.79 -0.26 4.47
C GLY A 57 3.79 -0.71 5.93
N VAL A 58 3.07 -1.79 6.23
CA VAL A 58 3.11 -2.44 7.57
C VAL A 58 4.53 -2.94 7.89
N ALA A 59 5.16 -3.64 6.94
CA ALA A 59 6.54 -4.12 7.09
C ALA A 59 7.53 -2.97 7.27
N LEU A 60 7.33 -1.84 6.59
CA LEU A 60 8.14 -0.63 6.79
C LEU A 60 7.97 -0.08 8.21
N GLY A 61 6.74 -0.06 8.75
CA GLY A 61 6.45 0.46 10.08
C GLY A 61 7.00 -0.39 11.24
N ALA A 62 7.27 -1.67 11.01
CA ALA A 62 7.66 -2.67 12.02
C ALA A 62 9.05 -2.42 12.64
N SER A 63 9.14 -1.44 13.54
CA SER A 63 10.38 -0.95 14.17
C SER A 63 10.09 -0.35 15.55
N GLY A 64 11.13 -0.14 16.38
CA GLY A 64 10.99 0.47 17.71
C GLY A 64 10.00 -0.27 18.64
N ALA A 65 9.08 0.47 19.25
CA ALA A 65 8.01 -0.06 20.10
C ALA A 65 6.94 -0.86 19.32
N PHE A 66 6.92 -0.76 17.99
CA PHE A 66 6.01 -1.47 17.09
C PHE A 66 6.65 -2.75 16.51
N LYS A 67 7.67 -3.29 17.18
CA LYS A 67 8.47 -4.43 16.71
C LYS A 67 7.67 -5.73 16.57
N ALA A 68 8.10 -6.52 15.57
CA ALA A 68 7.63 -7.85 15.17
C ALA A 68 6.20 -7.95 14.60
N ARG A 69 5.55 -6.84 14.21
CA ARG A 69 4.31 -6.94 13.42
C ARG A 69 4.63 -7.40 12.00
N ARG A 70 3.89 -8.39 11.52
CA ARG A 70 4.02 -8.97 10.19
C ARG A 70 2.68 -8.94 9.50
N GLY A 71 2.75 -8.84 8.18
CA GLY A 71 1.55 -8.83 7.34
C GLY A 71 1.45 -10.02 6.41
N ILE A 72 0.21 -10.38 6.10
CA ILE A 72 -0.17 -11.39 5.12
C ILE A 72 -0.94 -10.71 3.99
N ALA A 73 -0.42 -10.80 2.76
CA ALA A 73 -1.18 -10.45 1.56
C ALA A 73 -1.83 -11.70 0.99
N MET A 74 -3.15 -11.66 0.80
CA MET A 74 -3.96 -12.80 0.38
C MET A 74 -4.60 -12.54 -0.98
N MET A 75 -4.51 -13.54 -1.86
CA MET A 75 -5.05 -13.43 -3.20
C MET A 75 -5.36 -14.77 -3.84
N GLN A 76 -6.21 -14.73 -4.87
CA GLN A 76 -6.22 -15.79 -5.87
C GLN A 76 -4.93 -15.76 -6.70
N ASN A 77 -4.46 -16.90 -7.20
CA ASN A 77 -3.31 -16.95 -8.11
C ASN A 77 -3.46 -16.04 -9.35
N SER A 78 -4.64 -15.85 -9.93
CA SER A 78 -4.84 -14.86 -11.01
C SER A 78 -4.47 -13.43 -10.60
N GLY A 79 -4.63 -13.12 -9.31
CA GLY A 79 -4.22 -11.85 -8.71
C GLY A 79 -2.70 -11.63 -8.72
N LEU A 80 -1.90 -12.69 -8.88
CA LEU A 80 -0.45 -12.55 -9.09
C LEU A 80 -0.15 -11.65 -10.30
N GLY A 81 -0.98 -11.67 -11.35
CA GLY A 81 -0.84 -10.77 -12.50
C GLY A 81 -0.85 -9.29 -12.11
N ASN A 82 -1.77 -8.88 -11.22
CA ASN A 82 -1.85 -7.52 -10.69
C ASN A 82 -0.73 -7.23 -9.67
N ALA A 83 -0.26 -8.27 -8.98
CA ALA A 83 0.75 -8.17 -7.94
C ALA A 83 2.20 -8.25 -8.43
N VAL A 84 2.47 -8.66 -9.67
CA VAL A 84 3.85 -8.79 -10.21
C VAL A 84 4.63 -7.49 -10.01
N SER A 85 4.04 -6.35 -10.39
CA SER A 85 4.72 -5.05 -10.29
C SER A 85 5.13 -4.70 -8.84
N PRO A 86 4.24 -4.66 -7.83
CA PRO A 86 4.65 -4.40 -6.46
C PRO A 86 5.52 -5.51 -5.85
N LEU A 87 5.34 -6.79 -6.22
CA LEU A 87 6.21 -7.85 -5.72
C LEU A 87 7.66 -7.65 -6.17
N THR A 88 7.86 -7.45 -7.47
CA THR A 88 9.19 -7.36 -8.10
C THR A 88 9.85 -5.99 -7.97
N SER A 89 9.08 -4.90 -7.96
CA SER A 89 9.65 -3.53 -7.97
C SER A 89 9.52 -2.77 -6.65
N LEU A 90 8.69 -3.23 -5.70
CA LEU A 90 8.58 -2.66 -4.35
C LEU A 90 9.16 -3.63 -3.31
N THR A 91 8.54 -4.79 -3.10
CA THR A 91 8.90 -5.65 -1.96
C THR A 91 10.27 -6.29 -2.12
N TRP A 92 10.61 -6.76 -3.32
CA TRP A 92 11.94 -7.30 -3.63
C TRP A 92 13.00 -6.19 -3.60
N THR A 93 12.71 -5.03 -4.19
CA THR A 93 13.65 -3.89 -4.29
C THR A 93 14.00 -3.29 -2.93
N PHE A 94 12.98 -3.03 -2.09
CA PHE A 94 13.16 -2.41 -0.78
C PHE A 94 13.40 -3.41 0.34
N ARG A 95 13.32 -4.71 0.05
CA ARG A 95 13.43 -5.81 1.03
C ARG A 95 12.40 -5.66 2.16
N LEU A 96 11.14 -5.62 1.75
CA LEU A 96 9.97 -5.51 2.63
C LEU A 96 9.30 -6.89 2.75
N PRO A 97 9.61 -7.67 3.81
CA PRO A 97 9.13 -9.03 3.95
C PRO A 97 7.63 -9.09 4.20
N GLN A 98 6.96 -10.08 3.61
CA GLN A 98 5.56 -10.39 3.85
C GLN A 98 5.24 -11.84 3.49
N LEU A 99 4.25 -12.41 4.17
CA LEU A 99 3.73 -13.72 3.79
C LEU A 99 2.65 -13.54 2.71
N LEU A 100 2.73 -14.34 1.66
CA LEU A 100 1.69 -14.41 0.64
C LEU A 100 0.89 -15.69 0.87
N ILE A 101 -0.44 -15.58 0.90
CA ILE A 101 -1.32 -16.74 0.77
C ILE A 101 -1.98 -16.66 -0.60
N VAL A 102 -1.60 -17.58 -1.48
CA VAL A 102 -2.02 -17.59 -2.88
C VAL A 102 -2.85 -18.82 -3.14
N THR A 103 -4.14 -18.68 -3.45
CA THR A 103 -4.99 -19.85 -3.72
C THR A 103 -4.72 -20.43 -5.10
N TRP A 104 -4.57 -21.74 -5.20
CA TRP A 104 -4.24 -22.44 -6.44
C TRP A 104 -5.50 -22.85 -7.22
N ARG A 105 -6.14 -21.88 -7.87
CA ARG A 105 -7.24 -22.16 -8.81
C ARG A 105 -6.69 -22.76 -10.10
N GLY A 106 -7.40 -23.74 -10.65
CA GLY A 106 -6.96 -24.49 -11.84
C GLY A 106 -5.75 -25.39 -11.61
N GLN A 107 -5.49 -25.82 -10.36
CA GLN A 107 -4.41 -26.76 -10.05
C GLN A 107 -4.41 -27.95 -11.03
N PRO A 108 -3.25 -28.34 -11.61
CA PRO A 108 -3.17 -29.49 -12.50
C PRO A 108 -3.78 -30.76 -11.89
N GLY A 109 -4.64 -31.44 -12.64
CA GLY A 109 -5.35 -32.63 -12.19
C GLY A 109 -6.61 -32.37 -11.34
N VAL A 110 -6.94 -31.10 -11.07
CA VAL A 110 -8.16 -30.71 -10.31
C VAL A 110 -9.10 -29.94 -11.24
N ALA A 111 -10.36 -30.38 -11.33
CA ALA A 111 -11.38 -29.67 -12.09
C ALA A 111 -11.73 -28.33 -11.42
N ASP A 112 -11.77 -27.26 -12.23
CA ASP A 112 -12.10 -25.88 -11.83
C ASP A 112 -12.70 -25.14 -13.03
N GLU A 113 -13.10 -23.89 -12.83
CA GLU A 113 -13.71 -23.06 -13.86
C GLU A 113 -12.75 -22.76 -15.03
N PRO A 114 -13.25 -22.61 -16.27
CA PRO A 114 -12.42 -22.49 -17.48
C PRO A 114 -11.38 -21.36 -17.44
N GLN A 115 -11.70 -20.22 -16.82
CA GLN A 115 -10.79 -19.08 -16.71
C GLN A 115 -9.51 -19.39 -15.89
N HIS A 116 -9.50 -20.46 -15.09
CA HIS A 116 -8.34 -20.85 -14.29
C HIS A 116 -7.39 -21.80 -15.04
N ALA A 117 -7.78 -22.31 -16.22
CA ALA A 117 -7.08 -23.39 -16.92
C ALA A 117 -5.61 -23.08 -17.24
N LEU A 118 -5.28 -21.82 -17.59
CA LEU A 118 -3.91 -21.38 -17.80
C LEU A 118 -3.23 -20.98 -16.49
N MET A 119 -3.93 -20.23 -15.65
CA MET A 119 -3.35 -19.64 -14.44
C MET A 119 -2.85 -20.71 -13.45
N GLY A 120 -3.58 -21.81 -13.32
CA GLY A 120 -3.22 -22.92 -12.46
C GLY A 120 -1.83 -23.52 -12.75
N PRO A 121 -1.58 -24.10 -13.95
CA PRO A 121 -0.28 -24.69 -14.27
C PRO A 121 0.89 -23.69 -14.28
N VAL A 122 0.65 -22.40 -14.58
CA VAL A 122 1.75 -21.40 -14.60
C VAL A 122 2.07 -20.80 -13.23
N THR A 123 1.23 -21.03 -12.19
CA THR A 123 1.40 -20.42 -10.86
C THR A 123 2.79 -20.69 -10.25
N PRO A 124 3.29 -21.95 -10.18
CA PRO A 124 4.64 -22.22 -9.68
C PRO A 124 5.72 -21.46 -10.47
N ALA A 125 5.66 -21.52 -11.81
CA ALA A 125 6.63 -20.87 -12.67
C ALA A 125 6.63 -19.33 -12.51
N MET A 126 5.48 -18.73 -12.25
CA MET A 126 5.40 -17.29 -11.94
C MET A 126 6.10 -16.95 -10.63
N LEU A 127 5.89 -17.75 -9.56
CA LEU A 127 6.56 -17.53 -8.28
C LEU A 127 8.07 -17.72 -8.40
N ASP A 128 8.51 -18.77 -9.10
CA ASP A 128 9.92 -19.04 -9.36
C ASP A 128 10.58 -17.90 -10.17
N THR A 129 9.90 -17.41 -11.21
CA THR A 129 10.38 -16.31 -12.06
C THR A 129 10.51 -15.00 -11.27
N MET A 130 9.63 -14.76 -10.30
CA MET A 130 9.71 -13.58 -9.41
C MET A 130 10.71 -13.77 -8.26
N GLU A 131 11.41 -14.91 -8.18
CA GLU A 131 12.29 -15.30 -7.07
C GLU A 131 11.58 -15.29 -5.70
N ILE A 132 10.30 -15.67 -5.66
CA ILE A 132 9.52 -15.79 -4.43
C ILE A 132 9.61 -17.24 -3.95
N ALA A 133 10.27 -17.46 -2.82
CA ALA A 133 10.30 -18.77 -2.19
C ALA A 133 8.89 -19.19 -1.79
N TRP A 134 8.52 -20.43 -2.09
CA TRP A 134 7.16 -20.91 -1.87
C TRP A 134 7.11 -22.39 -1.50
N GLU A 135 6.05 -22.76 -0.79
CA GLU A 135 5.66 -24.15 -0.57
C GLU A 135 4.13 -24.28 -0.55
N LEU A 136 3.63 -25.51 -0.47
CA LEU A 136 2.20 -25.75 -0.32
C LEU A 136 1.72 -25.28 1.05
N PHE A 137 0.53 -24.69 1.08
CA PHE A 137 -0.15 -24.34 2.31
C PHE A 137 -0.42 -25.61 3.14
N PRO A 138 -0.15 -25.60 4.46
CA PRO A 138 -0.29 -26.78 5.31
C PRO A 138 -1.75 -27.24 5.39
N THR A 139 -1.98 -28.54 5.21
CA THR A 139 -3.31 -29.16 5.32
C THR A 139 -3.51 -29.98 6.59
N GLU A 140 -2.46 -30.16 7.38
CA GLU A 140 -2.45 -30.87 8.67
C GLU A 140 -1.98 -29.92 9.78
N ALA A 141 -2.56 -30.06 10.97
CA ALA A 141 -2.37 -29.10 12.06
C ALA A 141 -0.92 -29.04 12.58
N ASP A 142 -0.23 -30.18 12.62
CA ASP A 142 1.17 -30.31 13.05
C ASP A 142 2.17 -29.73 12.02
N ALA A 143 1.76 -29.59 10.76
CA ALA A 143 2.56 -28.98 9.70
C ALA A 143 2.53 -27.45 9.69
N ILE A 144 1.57 -26.82 10.37
CA ILE A 144 1.38 -25.36 10.38
C ILE A 144 2.59 -24.64 10.97
N GLY A 145 2.98 -24.99 12.20
CA GLY A 145 4.10 -24.37 12.91
C GLY A 145 5.40 -24.42 12.09
N PRO A 146 5.84 -25.61 11.65
CA PRO A 146 7.03 -25.75 10.81
C PRO A 146 6.99 -24.93 9.51
N ALA A 147 5.84 -24.82 8.84
CA ALA A 147 5.70 -24.02 7.62
C ALA A 147 5.87 -22.52 7.91
N LEU A 148 5.22 -22.02 8.96
CA LEU A 148 5.35 -20.63 9.39
C LEU A 148 6.77 -20.30 9.88
N ASP A 149 7.45 -21.25 10.52
CA ASP A 149 8.85 -21.08 10.95
C ASP A 149 9.79 -20.96 9.75
N ARG A 150 9.63 -21.80 8.72
CA ARG A 150 10.39 -21.69 7.46
C ARG A 150 10.14 -20.36 6.76
N ALA A 151 8.87 -19.96 6.63
CA ALA A 151 8.50 -18.70 6.02
C ALA A 151 9.12 -17.51 6.77
N THR A 152 9.01 -17.50 8.10
CA THR A 152 9.55 -16.44 8.98
C THR A 152 11.07 -16.37 8.88
N ALA A 153 11.77 -17.51 8.94
CA ALA A 153 13.22 -17.55 8.81
C ALA A 153 13.69 -17.04 7.43
N HIS A 154 12.99 -17.38 6.35
CA HIS A 154 13.29 -16.84 5.02
C HIS A 154 13.11 -15.32 4.97
N MET A 155 11.96 -14.82 5.46
CA MET A 155 11.67 -13.39 5.47
C MET A 155 12.70 -12.60 6.29
N ASP A 156 13.09 -13.11 7.45
CA ASP A 156 14.02 -12.42 8.35
C ASP A 156 15.44 -12.40 7.80
N SER A 157 15.87 -13.48 7.14
CA SER A 157 17.22 -13.57 6.58
C SER A 157 17.38 -12.82 5.25
N THR A 158 16.32 -12.73 4.44
CA THR A 158 16.42 -12.18 3.07
C THR A 158 15.73 -10.84 2.88
N GLY A 159 14.81 -10.48 3.78
CA GLY A 159 13.87 -9.36 3.63
C GLY A 159 12.90 -9.54 2.46
N ARG A 160 12.77 -10.74 1.88
CA ARG A 160 11.91 -11.00 0.72
C ARG A 160 10.59 -11.67 1.12
N PRO A 161 9.54 -11.57 0.28
CA PRO A 161 8.30 -12.30 0.50
C PRO A 161 8.48 -13.83 0.49
N TYR A 162 7.58 -14.53 1.17
CA TYR A 162 7.46 -15.99 1.11
C TYR A 162 6.01 -16.37 0.80
N ALA A 163 5.76 -17.37 -0.04
CA ALA A 163 4.40 -17.75 -0.44
C ALA A 163 3.98 -19.14 0.06
N LEU A 164 2.76 -19.22 0.57
CA LEU A 164 2.06 -20.47 0.82
C LEU A 164 0.94 -20.63 -0.22
N VAL A 165 1.07 -21.67 -1.05
CA VAL A 165 0.15 -21.93 -2.16
C VAL A 165 -0.98 -22.84 -1.67
N MET A 166 -2.19 -22.27 -1.55
CA MET A 166 -3.35 -22.90 -0.93
C MET A 166 -4.18 -23.70 -1.93
N GLN A 167 -4.24 -25.02 -1.74
CA GLN A 167 -5.05 -25.93 -2.54
C GLN A 167 -6.52 -25.92 -2.10
N LYS A 168 -7.41 -26.40 -2.98
CA LYS A 168 -8.84 -26.55 -2.68
C LYS A 168 -9.02 -27.44 -1.46
N GLY A 169 -9.83 -26.99 -0.50
CA GLY A 169 -10.11 -27.76 0.71
C GLY A 169 -8.95 -27.82 1.72
N SER A 170 -7.99 -26.90 1.64
CA SER A 170 -6.94 -26.81 2.67
C SER A 170 -7.50 -26.40 4.04
N VAL A 171 -8.52 -25.52 4.05
CA VAL A 171 -9.15 -24.96 5.26
C VAL A 171 -10.62 -25.33 5.33
N ALA A 172 -11.08 -25.77 6.50
CA ALA A 172 -12.46 -26.13 6.78
C ALA A 172 -13.41 -24.93 6.68
N PRO A 173 -14.67 -25.13 6.25
CA PRO A 173 -15.64 -24.04 6.15
C PRO A 173 -15.82 -23.30 7.49
N TYR A 174 -15.72 -21.97 7.45
CA TYR A 174 -15.96 -21.12 8.60
C TYR A 174 -16.93 -20.00 8.21
N LYS A 175 -18.02 -19.87 8.96
CA LYS A 175 -19.14 -18.98 8.61
C LYS A 175 -18.85 -17.55 9.06
N LEU A 176 -19.15 -16.58 8.18
CA LEU A 176 -19.19 -15.18 8.54
C LEU A 176 -20.49 -14.87 9.31
N ASN A 177 -20.38 -14.45 10.57
CA ASN A 177 -21.54 -14.03 11.37
C ASN A 177 -21.61 -12.49 11.55
N LYS A 178 -20.49 -11.79 11.38
CA LYS A 178 -20.42 -10.31 11.41
C LYS A 178 -20.71 -9.74 10.01
N LYS A 179 -21.55 -8.71 9.92
CA LYS A 179 -21.82 -7.99 8.67
C LYS A 179 -21.04 -6.67 8.65
N GLY A 180 -20.56 -6.27 7.47
CA GLY A 180 -19.79 -5.05 7.28
C GLY A 180 -18.28 -5.25 7.40
N LEU A 181 -17.53 -4.18 7.16
CA LEU A 181 -16.06 -4.16 7.24
C LEU A 181 -15.61 -3.83 8.68
N SER A 182 -14.56 -4.49 9.15
CA SER A 182 -13.90 -4.19 10.43
C SER A 182 -12.90 -3.03 10.26
N GLY A 183 -12.78 -2.15 11.25
CA GLY A 183 -11.78 -1.06 11.24
C GLY A 183 -12.03 0.04 10.20
N VAL A 184 -13.24 0.10 9.63
CA VAL A 184 -13.66 1.17 8.72
C VAL A 184 -14.20 2.34 9.51
N ARG A 185 -13.84 3.56 9.10
CA ARG A 185 -14.40 4.79 9.68
C ARG A 185 -15.92 4.79 9.46
N GLN A 186 -16.68 5.07 10.53
CA GLN A 186 -18.07 5.43 10.36
C GLN A 186 -18.12 6.76 9.62
N ARG A 187 -18.50 6.73 8.34
CA ARG A 187 -18.79 7.95 7.60
C ARG A 187 -19.90 8.68 8.33
N ALA A 188 -19.60 9.81 8.96
CA ALA A 188 -20.65 10.68 9.46
C ALA A 188 -21.53 11.04 8.25
N LEU A 189 -22.80 10.64 8.29
CA LEU A 189 -23.73 10.73 7.15
C LEU A 189 -23.87 12.16 6.60
N ASN A 190 -23.45 13.15 7.38
CA ASN A 190 -23.52 14.58 7.08
C ASN A 190 -22.14 15.25 6.85
N GLU A 191 -21.03 14.55 7.08
CA GLU A 191 -19.68 15.05 6.77
C GLU A 191 -19.31 14.57 5.37
N ARG A 192 -19.73 15.32 4.36
CA ARG A 192 -19.10 15.19 3.05
C ARG A 192 -17.77 15.94 3.11
N ALA A 193 -16.70 15.33 2.62
CA ALA A 193 -15.44 16.03 2.43
C ALA A 193 -15.71 17.33 1.68
N GLU A 194 -15.25 18.43 2.26
CA GLU A 194 -15.37 19.73 1.64
C GLU A 194 -14.45 19.78 0.42
N VAL A 195 -15.03 20.12 -0.74
CA VAL A 195 -14.28 20.41 -1.96
C VAL A 195 -14.19 21.91 -2.11
N GLN A 196 -12.99 22.45 -1.98
CA GLN A 196 -12.70 23.87 -2.16
C GLN A 196 -11.98 24.08 -3.50
N PRO A 197 -12.69 24.51 -4.56
CA PRO A 197 -12.08 24.81 -5.86
C PRO A 197 -11.43 26.20 -5.84
N PHE A 198 -10.25 26.32 -6.44
CA PHE A 198 -9.55 27.60 -6.56
C PHE A 198 -9.81 28.27 -7.91
N ALA A 199 -9.82 29.60 -7.92
CA ALA A 199 -10.29 30.43 -9.04
C ALA A 199 -9.31 30.52 -10.23
N GLY A 200 -8.13 29.91 -10.16
CA GLY A 200 -7.17 29.78 -11.26
C GLY A 200 -6.83 31.08 -11.98
N THR A 201 -5.91 31.86 -11.42
CA THR A 201 -5.33 33.02 -12.12
C THR A 201 -3.82 33.11 -11.85
N GLY A 202 -2.99 32.64 -12.78
CA GLY A 202 -1.54 32.75 -12.67
C GLY A 202 -0.78 31.70 -13.49
N GLU A 203 0.55 31.83 -13.49
CA GLU A 203 1.45 30.77 -13.94
C GLU A 203 1.47 29.65 -12.89
N ARG A 204 1.35 28.38 -13.31
CA ARG A 204 1.31 27.25 -12.37
C ARG A 204 2.64 27.10 -11.65
N VAL A 205 2.58 26.71 -10.38
CA VAL A 205 3.75 26.50 -9.53
C VAL A 205 4.58 25.30 -9.98
N SER A 206 5.87 25.29 -9.67
CA SER A 206 6.75 24.18 -10.00
C SER A 206 6.61 23.03 -8.99
N ARG A 207 6.92 21.80 -9.43
CA ARG A 207 7.08 20.65 -8.53
C ARG A 207 8.12 20.93 -7.45
N HIS A 208 9.22 21.59 -7.81
CA HIS A 208 10.29 21.94 -6.89
C HIS A 208 9.78 22.81 -5.73
N ASP A 209 9.01 23.86 -6.02
CA ASP A 209 8.47 24.76 -5.00
C ASP A 209 7.43 24.06 -4.12
N ALA A 210 6.58 23.22 -4.71
CA ALA A 210 5.64 22.39 -3.98
C ALA A 210 6.35 21.47 -2.97
N LEU A 211 7.41 20.78 -3.40
CA LEU A 211 8.19 19.89 -2.54
C LEU A 211 8.94 20.65 -1.44
N ARG A 212 9.49 21.84 -1.73
CA ARG A 212 10.07 22.73 -0.70
C ARG A 212 9.03 23.13 0.35
N ARG A 213 7.80 23.41 -0.07
CA ARG A 213 6.70 23.75 0.86
C ARG A 213 6.31 22.57 1.73
N VAL A 214 6.22 21.35 1.18
CA VAL A 214 6.01 20.10 1.94
C VAL A 214 7.12 19.90 2.97
N ILE A 215 8.38 20.08 2.57
CA ILE A 215 9.56 19.95 3.43
C ILE A 215 9.50 20.90 4.64
N ALA A 216 8.92 22.09 4.48
CA ALA A 216 8.70 23.04 5.57
C ALA A 216 7.60 22.58 6.57
N HIS A 217 6.64 21.78 6.11
CA HIS A 217 5.52 21.26 6.93
C HIS A 217 5.77 19.87 7.53
N THR A 218 6.92 19.26 7.26
CA THR A 218 7.20 17.86 7.62
C THR A 218 8.37 17.77 8.61
N PRO A 219 8.13 18.02 9.92
CA PRO A 219 9.15 17.85 10.95
C PRO A 219 9.68 16.42 10.96
N LYS A 220 10.99 16.26 11.11
CA LYS A 220 11.66 14.97 10.91
C LYS A 220 11.22 13.94 11.96
N GLU A 221 10.96 14.41 13.17
CA GLU A 221 10.78 13.60 14.37
C GLU A 221 9.42 12.91 14.44
N SER A 222 8.39 13.47 13.79
CA SER A 222 7.01 12.99 13.90
C SER A 222 6.33 12.69 12.56
N THR A 223 7.04 12.85 11.44
CA THR A 223 6.45 12.74 10.11
C THR A 223 7.29 11.86 9.21
N VAL A 224 6.65 10.99 8.43
CA VAL A 224 7.26 10.22 7.35
C VAL A 224 6.74 10.75 6.02
N VAL A 225 7.63 10.94 5.05
CA VAL A 225 7.26 11.38 3.70
C VAL A 225 7.64 10.29 2.69
N LEU A 226 6.64 9.77 1.99
CA LEU A 226 6.77 8.76 0.96
C LEU A 226 6.51 9.42 -0.39
N ALA A 227 7.48 9.33 -1.31
CA ALA A 227 7.36 9.91 -2.64
C ALA A 227 7.19 8.84 -3.71
N SER A 228 6.22 9.06 -4.60
CA SER A 228 5.97 8.20 -5.77
C SER A 228 7.16 8.18 -6.73
N THR A 229 7.18 7.15 -7.57
CA THR A 229 8.23 6.98 -8.59
C THR A 229 8.21 8.07 -9.65
N GLY A 230 9.34 8.24 -10.33
CA GLY A 230 9.56 9.30 -11.32
C GLY A 230 10.31 10.49 -10.72
N PHE A 231 9.97 11.69 -11.17
CA PHE A 231 10.69 12.91 -10.77
C PHE A 231 10.31 13.42 -9.38
N CYS A 232 9.15 13.05 -8.83
CA CYS A 232 8.73 13.45 -7.47
C CYS A 232 9.76 13.01 -6.41
N GLY A 233 10.06 11.70 -6.33
CA GLY A 233 11.05 11.20 -5.38
C GLY A 233 12.47 11.71 -5.63
N ARG A 234 12.85 11.92 -6.90
CA ARG A 234 14.19 12.43 -7.26
C ARG A 234 14.37 13.90 -6.86
N GLU A 235 13.38 14.75 -7.10
CA GLU A 235 13.41 16.15 -6.68
C GLU A 235 13.35 16.28 -5.16
N LEU A 236 12.53 15.47 -4.47
CA LEU A 236 12.49 15.47 -3.02
C LEU A 236 13.88 15.15 -2.43
N TYR A 237 14.53 14.11 -2.94
CA TYR A 237 15.90 13.74 -2.57
C TYR A 237 16.92 14.85 -2.87
N ALA A 238 16.81 15.51 -4.03
CA ALA A 238 17.72 16.59 -4.42
C ALA A 238 17.55 17.86 -3.58
N ILE A 239 16.34 18.15 -3.11
CA ILE A 239 16.05 19.32 -2.28
C ILE A 239 16.62 19.14 -0.86
N ASP A 240 16.30 18.03 -0.21
CA ASP A 240 16.74 17.74 1.16
C ASP A 240 16.53 16.25 1.48
N ASP A 241 17.58 15.43 1.30
CA ASP A 241 17.56 14.01 1.68
C ASP A 241 17.56 13.86 3.21
N ARG A 242 16.46 13.33 3.76
CA ARG A 242 16.24 13.22 5.21
C ARG A 242 15.99 11.78 5.65
N GLU A 243 16.34 11.48 6.90
CA GLU A 243 16.12 10.14 7.49
C GLU A 243 14.64 9.71 7.52
N ASN A 244 13.71 10.67 7.51
CA ASN A 244 12.26 10.45 7.54
C ASN A 244 11.60 10.33 6.15
N GLN A 245 12.40 10.24 5.08
CA GLN A 245 11.91 10.18 3.70
C GLN A 245 12.24 8.85 3.03
N LEU A 246 11.32 8.37 2.19
CA LEU A 246 11.52 7.23 1.30
C LEU A 246 11.05 7.54 -0.12
N TYR A 247 11.89 7.21 -1.09
CA TYR A 247 11.69 7.52 -2.51
C TYR A 247 11.45 6.23 -3.28
N LEU A 248 10.24 6.01 -3.79
CA LEU A 248 9.97 4.85 -4.63
C LEU A 248 10.71 4.97 -5.95
N VAL A 249 11.49 3.95 -6.31
CA VAL A 249 12.24 3.91 -7.58
C VAL A 249 11.47 3.19 -8.69
N GLY A 250 10.35 2.55 -8.35
CA GLY A 250 9.47 1.77 -9.22
C GLY A 250 8.07 1.68 -8.64
N SER A 251 7.27 0.71 -9.08
CA SER A 251 5.93 0.43 -8.52
C SER A 251 4.99 1.63 -8.55
N MET A 252 4.85 2.25 -9.72
CA MET A 252 3.93 3.37 -9.93
C MET A 252 2.52 3.06 -9.37
N GLY A 253 1.96 4.00 -8.62
CA GLY A 253 0.67 3.86 -7.93
C GLY A 253 0.72 3.15 -6.56
N CYS A 254 1.87 2.62 -6.12
CA CYS A 254 1.95 1.89 -4.85
C CYS A 254 2.22 2.79 -3.62
N VAL A 255 2.52 4.08 -3.80
CA VAL A 255 2.86 4.97 -2.68
C VAL A 255 1.70 5.15 -1.71
N THR A 256 0.48 5.30 -2.21
CA THR A 256 -0.72 5.56 -1.41
C THR A 256 -1.22 4.32 -0.64
N PRO A 257 -1.29 3.09 -1.19
CA PRO A 257 -1.59 1.92 -0.38
C PRO A 257 -0.48 1.62 0.64
N MET A 258 0.79 1.83 0.28
CA MET A 258 1.92 1.70 1.23
C MET A 258 1.83 2.71 2.37
N ALA A 259 1.50 3.96 2.08
CA ALA A 259 1.28 5.00 3.08
C ALA A 259 0.13 4.65 4.02
N LEU A 260 -0.97 4.08 3.49
CA LEU A 260 -2.09 3.61 4.30
C LEU A 260 -1.64 2.52 5.29
N GLY A 261 -0.90 1.51 4.83
CA GLY A 261 -0.40 0.44 5.70
C GLY A 261 0.54 0.96 6.79
N LEU A 262 1.40 1.92 6.45
CA LEU A 262 2.26 2.58 7.43
C LEU A 262 1.45 3.39 8.45
N ALA A 263 0.53 4.25 8.01
CA ALA A 263 -0.25 5.12 8.89
C ALA A 263 -1.12 4.32 9.88
N LEU A 264 -1.70 3.22 9.41
CA LEU A 264 -2.49 2.30 10.24
C LEU A 264 -1.66 1.54 11.27
N SER A 265 -0.44 1.12 10.90
CA SER A 265 0.45 0.38 11.81
C SER A 265 1.27 1.27 12.75
N ARG A 266 1.38 2.57 12.42
CA ARG A 266 2.12 3.61 13.15
C ARG A 266 1.25 4.83 13.44
N PRO A 267 0.25 4.71 14.33
CA PRO A 267 -0.62 5.83 14.71
C PRO A 267 0.11 6.97 15.44
N ASP A 268 1.36 6.73 15.87
CA ASP A 268 2.25 7.72 16.50
C ASP A 268 2.95 8.65 15.50
N LEU A 269 2.89 8.35 14.21
CA LEU A 269 3.52 9.13 13.14
C LEU A 269 2.48 9.83 12.28
N ASN A 270 2.84 10.97 11.70
CA ASN A 270 2.15 11.53 10.55
C ASN A 270 2.76 10.94 9.27
N VAL A 271 1.94 10.51 8.32
CA VAL A 271 2.40 9.92 7.06
C VAL A 271 1.92 10.77 5.90
N VAL A 272 2.85 11.22 5.06
CA VAL A 272 2.58 12.01 3.86
C VAL A 272 2.89 11.17 2.63
N ALA A 273 1.89 10.91 1.80
CA ALA A 273 2.04 10.32 0.48
C ALA A 273 2.06 11.43 -0.58
N LEU A 274 3.21 11.59 -1.25
CA LEU A 274 3.36 12.46 -2.41
C LEU A 274 3.17 11.62 -3.66
N ASP A 275 2.07 11.83 -4.36
CA ASP A 275 1.69 11.07 -5.55
C ASP A 275 1.71 11.91 -6.82
N GLY A 276 1.69 11.24 -7.97
CA GLY A 276 1.57 11.87 -9.29
C GLY A 276 0.26 11.47 -9.96
N ASP A 277 -0.27 12.31 -10.83
CA ASP A 277 -1.49 12.08 -11.60
C ASP A 277 -1.50 10.73 -12.34
N GLY A 278 -0.40 10.39 -13.04
CA GLY A 278 -0.27 9.10 -13.72
C GLY A 278 -0.34 7.89 -12.78
N ALA A 279 0.21 8.02 -11.57
CA ALA A 279 0.18 6.97 -10.55
C ALA A 279 -1.21 6.84 -9.90
N ALA A 280 -1.86 7.96 -9.62
CA ALA A 280 -3.23 8.00 -9.12
C ALA A 280 -4.23 7.41 -10.13
N LEU A 281 -4.06 7.70 -11.43
CA LEU A 281 -4.86 7.10 -12.50
C LEU A 281 -4.70 5.58 -12.56
N MET A 282 -3.47 5.08 -12.43
CA MET A 282 -3.16 3.65 -12.50
C MET A 282 -3.83 2.84 -11.37
N ARG A 283 -4.02 3.45 -10.20
CA ARG A 283 -4.55 2.78 -8.99
C ARG A 283 -5.79 3.48 -8.42
N MET A 284 -6.69 3.97 -9.27
CA MET A 284 -7.84 4.78 -8.84
C MET A 284 -8.76 4.09 -7.81
N GLY A 285 -8.85 2.75 -7.84
CA GLY A 285 -9.60 1.97 -6.84
C GLY A 285 -9.10 2.16 -5.40
N VAL A 286 -7.83 2.56 -5.21
CA VAL A 286 -7.26 2.78 -3.89
C VAL A 286 -7.93 3.94 -3.17
N PHE A 287 -8.47 4.95 -3.88
CA PHE A 287 -9.17 6.07 -3.25
C PHE A 287 -10.34 5.59 -2.37
N ALA A 288 -11.10 4.59 -2.81
CA ALA A 288 -12.17 4.00 -2.01
C ALA A 288 -11.62 3.29 -0.76
N THR A 289 -10.44 2.67 -0.87
CA THR A 289 -9.77 2.02 0.27
C THR A 289 -9.27 3.07 1.28
N LEU A 290 -8.61 4.14 0.82
CA LEU A 290 -8.16 5.25 1.68
C LEU A 290 -9.34 5.94 2.37
N GLY A 291 -10.43 6.21 1.67
CA GLY A 291 -11.60 6.85 2.29
C GLY A 291 -12.29 5.96 3.33
N ALA A 292 -12.26 4.64 3.15
CA ALA A 292 -12.86 3.70 4.10
C ALA A 292 -11.99 3.45 5.35
N TYR A 293 -10.69 3.19 5.15
CA TYR A 293 -9.80 2.73 6.22
C TYR A 293 -8.84 3.81 6.73
N GLY A 294 -8.66 4.89 5.97
CA GLY A 294 -7.54 5.77 6.19
C GLY A 294 -7.70 6.68 7.41
N PRO A 295 -6.69 6.70 8.30
CA PRO A 295 -6.73 7.45 9.55
C PRO A 295 -6.40 8.95 9.37
N ALA A 296 -6.64 9.73 10.42
CA ALA A 296 -6.39 11.19 10.45
C ALA A 296 -4.91 11.59 10.28
N ASN A 297 -3.98 10.69 10.62
CA ASN A 297 -2.53 10.89 10.48
C ASN A 297 -2.01 10.61 9.06
N LEU A 298 -2.89 10.39 8.07
CA LEU A 298 -2.51 10.19 6.67
C LEU A 298 -2.91 11.38 5.78
N THR A 299 -1.91 11.93 5.10
CA THR A 299 -2.04 13.02 4.13
C THR A 299 -1.68 12.53 2.73
N HIS A 300 -2.57 12.75 1.76
CA HIS A 300 -2.37 12.41 0.36
C HIS A 300 -2.29 13.70 -0.48
N LEU A 301 -1.10 14.05 -0.96
CA LEU A 301 -0.89 15.19 -1.85
C LEU A 301 -0.58 14.69 -3.26
N LEU A 302 -1.47 15.03 -4.21
CA LEU A 302 -1.33 14.70 -5.63
C LEU A 302 -0.74 15.90 -6.38
N LEU A 303 0.45 15.73 -6.95
CA LEU A 303 1.08 16.72 -7.82
C LEU A 303 0.71 16.40 -9.27
N ASP A 304 -0.13 17.24 -9.87
CA ASP A 304 -0.73 17.02 -11.19
C ASP A 304 -0.16 18.00 -12.23
N ASN A 305 0.79 17.51 -13.02
CA ASN A 305 1.38 18.18 -14.18
C ASN A 305 0.71 17.78 -15.51
N GLY A 306 -0.25 16.84 -15.49
CA GLY A 306 -0.87 16.27 -16.67
C GLY A 306 0.04 15.46 -17.58
N ALA A 307 1.17 14.92 -17.09
CA ALA A 307 2.14 14.23 -17.92
C ALA A 307 2.98 13.16 -17.19
N HIS A 308 3.26 12.07 -17.89
CA HIS A 308 4.32 11.12 -17.52
C HIS A 308 5.72 11.70 -17.84
N GLU A 309 6.11 12.76 -17.13
CA GLU A 309 7.36 13.50 -17.39
C GLU A 309 8.62 12.62 -17.35
N SER A 310 8.69 11.67 -16.42
CA SER A 310 9.87 10.82 -16.28
C SER A 310 10.11 9.85 -17.43
N THR A 311 9.11 9.63 -18.30
CA THR A 311 9.19 8.71 -19.46
C THR A 311 9.13 9.42 -20.80
N GLY A 312 9.25 10.76 -20.81
CA GLY A 312 9.25 11.57 -22.03
C GLY A 312 8.08 12.55 -22.15
N GLY A 313 7.31 12.77 -21.09
CA GLY A 313 6.31 13.85 -21.04
C GLY A 313 5.04 13.57 -21.83
N GLN A 314 4.68 12.30 -22.03
CA GLN A 314 3.41 11.95 -22.65
C GLN A 314 2.26 12.41 -21.76
N ALA A 315 1.28 13.07 -22.36
CA ALA A 315 0.12 13.57 -21.62
C ALA A 315 -0.64 12.43 -20.93
N THR A 316 -1.10 12.68 -19.71
CA THR A 316 -2.07 11.83 -19.04
C THR A 316 -3.49 12.30 -19.37
N VAL A 317 -4.48 11.54 -18.90
CA VAL A 317 -5.89 11.94 -18.98
C VAL A 317 -6.34 12.77 -17.77
N SER A 318 -5.41 13.26 -16.92
CA SER A 318 -5.74 13.95 -15.67
C SER A 318 -6.60 15.19 -15.86
N GLN A 319 -6.48 15.88 -17.01
CA GLN A 319 -7.28 17.06 -17.35
C GLN A 319 -8.79 16.81 -17.35
N GLY A 320 -9.23 15.55 -17.56
CA GLY A 320 -10.63 15.16 -17.53
C GLY A 320 -11.10 14.64 -16.16
N VAL A 321 -10.25 14.68 -15.13
CA VAL A 321 -10.49 13.99 -13.86
C VAL A 321 -10.52 14.98 -12.70
N GLU A 322 -11.67 15.09 -12.04
CA GLU A 322 -11.82 15.89 -10.82
C GLU A 322 -11.37 15.09 -9.58
N PHE A 323 -10.06 14.95 -9.36
CA PHE A 323 -9.51 14.10 -8.29
C PHE A 323 -10.02 14.45 -6.89
N ALA A 324 -10.14 15.75 -6.55
CA ALA A 324 -10.67 16.14 -5.24
C ALA A 324 -12.13 15.71 -5.06
N ARG A 325 -12.95 15.76 -6.12
CA ARG A 325 -14.32 15.24 -6.07
C ARG A 325 -14.35 13.73 -5.95
N ILE A 326 -13.44 13.01 -6.61
CA ILE A 326 -13.29 11.56 -6.46
C ILE A 326 -12.91 11.22 -5.02
N ALA A 327 -11.91 11.89 -4.45
CA ALA A 327 -11.51 11.71 -3.05
C ALA A 327 -12.69 11.96 -2.10
N SER A 328 -13.41 13.08 -2.28
CA SER A 328 -14.61 13.39 -1.49
C SER A 328 -15.70 12.32 -1.63
N ALA A 329 -15.97 11.85 -2.85
CA ALA A 329 -16.95 10.79 -3.11
C ALA A 329 -16.55 9.45 -2.47
N CYS A 330 -15.24 9.16 -2.41
CA CYS A 330 -14.66 7.99 -1.79
C CYS A 330 -14.63 8.05 -0.25
N GLY A 331 -14.94 9.20 0.37
CA GLY A 331 -15.05 9.32 1.83
C GLY A 331 -13.79 9.84 2.53
N TYR A 332 -12.88 10.49 1.80
CA TYR A 332 -11.85 11.32 2.43
C TYR A 332 -12.51 12.37 3.33
N ALA A 333 -11.81 12.81 4.37
CA ALA A 333 -12.33 13.77 5.33
C ALA A 333 -12.18 15.23 4.84
N LEU A 334 -11.14 15.49 4.04
CA LEU A 334 -10.88 16.77 3.39
C LEU A 334 -10.39 16.52 1.96
N ALA A 335 -10.85 17.29 0.98
CA ALA A 335 -10.40 17.17 -0.40
C ALA A 335 -10.26 18.54 -1.08
N LEU A 336 -9.05 19.05 -1.21
CA LEU A 336 -8.75 20.35 -1.80
C LEU A 336 -8.35 20.23 -3.28
N ASP A 337 -8.64 21.25 -4.09
CA ASP A 337 -8.23 21.31 -5.51
C ASP A 337 -7.77 22.71 -5.90
N GLY A 338 -6.51 22.87 -6.31
CA GLY A 338 -5.99 24.18 -6.67
C GLY A 338 -4.68 24.14 -7.43
N ASP A 339 -4.14 25.32 -7.73
CA ASP A 339 -2.94 25.54 -8.55
C ASP A 339 -1.90 26.45 -7.87
N ASP A 340 -2.11 26.77 -6.59
CA ASP A 340 -1.28 27.65 -5.79
C ASP A 340 -0.71 26.92 -4.54
N LEU A 341 0.48 27.32 -4.09
CA LEU A 341 1.16 26.68 -2.95
C LEU A 341 0.37 26.76 -1.64
N THR A 342 -0.54 27.73 -1.48
CA THR A 342 -1.39 27.85 -0.29
C THR A 342 -2.26 26.62 -0.04
N ILE A 343 -2.54 25.80 -1.05
CA ILE A 343 -3.26 24.54 -0.86
C ILE A 343 -2.49 23.57 0.04
N ILE A 344 -1.16 23.59 -0.02
CA ILE A 344 -0.31 22.77 0.84
C ILE A 344 -0.49 23.24 2.28
N ASP A 345 -0.49 24.55 2.51
CA ASP A 345 -0.69 25.12 3.85
C ASP A 345 -2.03 24.73 4.43
N GLN A 346 -3.10 24.92 3.65
CA GLN A 346 -4.44 24.53 4.06
C GLN A 346 -4.53 23.03 4.36
N LEU A 347 -3.90 22.19 3.53
CA LEU A 347 -3.87 20.75 3.74
C LEU A 347 -3.18 20.37 5.06
N PHE A 348 -2.02 20.97 5.37
CA PHE A 348 -1.25 20.63 6.58
C PHE A 348 -1.83 21.30 7.84
N ASP A 349 -2.31 22.54 7.75
CA ASP A 349 -2.83 23.31 8.87
C ASP A 349 -4.27 22.95 9.26
N ALA A 350 -4.99 22.18 8.42
CA ALA A 350 -6.34 21.71 8.72
C ALA A 350 -6.39 20.93 10.05
N LYS A 351 -7.26 21.39 10.95
CA LYS A 351 -7.50 20.82 12.28
C LYS A 351 -8.82 20.06 12.31
N ASP A 352 -8.98 19.23 13.33
CA ASP A 352 -10.22 18.50 13.62
C ASP A 352 -10.73 17.64 12.44
N ILE A 353 -9.79 17.13 11.64
CA ILE A 353 -10.05 16.21 10.54
C ILE A 353 -9.99 14.77 11.06
N ASP A 354 -11.13 14.10 11.16
CA ASP A 354 -11.17 12.65 11.37
C ASP A 354 -11.09 11.95 10.02
N GLY A 355 -9.92 11.42 9.66
CA GLY A 355 -9.68 10.64 8.43
C GLY A 355 -8.72 11.26 7.43
N VAL A 356 -8.53 10.59 6.29
CA VAL A 356 -7.53 11.02 5.28
C VAL A 356 -7.84 12.39 4.72
N ARG A 357 -6.82 13.22 4.66
CA ARG A 357 -6.85 14.52 3.96
C ARG A 357 -6.20 14.41 2.59
N PHE A 358 -6.80 15.06 1.60
CA PHE A 358 -6.37 15.05 0.21
C PHE A 358 -6.22 16.47 -0.34
N ALA A 359 -5.21 16.70 -1.18
CA ALA A 359 -5.19 17.84 -2.08
C ALA A 359 -4.66 17.44 -3.46
N ARG A 360 -5.26 17.97 -4.52
CA ARG A 360 -4.66 18.02 -5.86
C ARG A 360 -4.07 19.40 -6.06
N LEU A 361 -2.76 19.47 -6.30
CA LEU A 361 -2.07 20.68 -6.73
C LEU A 361 -1.73 20.56 -8.22
N SER A 362 -2.35 21.41 -9.03
CA SER A 362 -1.97 21.60 -10.43
C SER A 362 -0.62 22.28 -10.51
N ILE A 363 0.34 21.64 -11.15
CA ILE A 363 1.70 22.18 -11.32
C ILE A 363 2.03 22.32 -12.81
N ASN A 364 3.11 23.05 -13.11
CA ASN A 364 3.70 23.04 -14.43
C ASN A 364 4.49 21.74 -14.67
N THR A 365 4.74 21.44 -15.95
CA THR A 365 5.82 20.53 -16.33
C THR A 365 7.15 21.25 -16.23
N GLY A 366 8.22 20.49 -16.06
CA GLY A 366 9.56 21.01 -15.87
C GLY A 366 10.32 20.20 -14.82
N THR A 367 11.61 20.02 -15.04
CA THR A 367 12.52 19.34 -14.14
C THR A 367 13.86 20.06 -14.18
N PRO A 368 14.60 20.21 -13.07
CA PRO A 368 15.95 20.75 -13.11
C PRO A 368 16.86 19.95 -14.06
N ASP A 369 17.67 20.63 -14.88
CA ASP A 369 18.49 20.01 -15.94
C ASP A 369 19.43 18.90 -15.42
N ASP A 370 19.99 19.09 -14.22
CA ASP A 370 20.94 18.16 -13.59
C ASP A 370 20.32 17.38 -12.41
N LEU A 371 19.03 17.05 -12.48
CA LEU A 371 18.35 16.35 -11.38
C LEU A 371 19.03 15.00 -11.07
N PRO A 372 19.62 14.80 -9.88
CA PRO A 372 20.31 13.55 -9.56
C PRO A 372 19.32 12.38 -9.42
N ARG A 373 19.87 11.16 -9.45
CA ARG A 373 19.20 9.98 -8.90
C ARG A 373 19.65 9.81 -7.45
N PRO A 374 18.79 9.30 -6.55
CA PRO A 374 19.21 8.89 -5.21
C PRO A 374 20.43 7.98 -5.29
N SER A 375 21.49 8.35 -4.57
CA SER A 375 22.74 7.56 -4.52
C SER A 375 22.66 6.41 -3.52
N ILE A 376 21.77 6.55 -2.53
CA ILE A 376 21.43 5.53 -1.53
C ILE A 376 20.56 4.45 -2.16
N THR A 377 20.85 3.18 -1.85
CA THR A 377 20.07 2.06 -2.41
C THR A 377 18.66 2.02 -1.80
N PRO A 378 17.65 1.46 -2.49
CA PRO A 378 16.30 1.32 -1.93
C PRO A 378 16.26 0.57 -0.59
N GLU A 379 17.09 -0.47 -0.44
CA GLU A 379 17.23 -1.20 0.81
C GLU A 379 17.80 -0.31 1.93
N ASP A 380 18.83 0.48 1.64
CA ASP A 380 19.46 1.36 2.64
C ASP A 380 18.54 2.53 3.02
N VAL A 381 17.79 3.11 2.08
CA VAL A 381 16.75 4.12 2.37
C VAL A 381 15.71 3.55 3.32
N ARG A 382 15.21 2.34 3.03
CA ARG A 382 14.24 1.64 3.89
C ARG A 382 14.80 1.39 5.28
N ARG A 383 16.04 0.90 5.39
CA ARG A 383 16.71 0.65 6.68
C ARG A 383 16.94 1.94 7.47
N ARG A 384 17.36 3.02 6.80
CA ARG A 384 17.52 4.35 7.39
C ARG A 384 16.20 4.83 7.98
N LEU A 385 15.12 4.76 7.20
CA LEU A 385 13.79 5.16 7.65
C LEU A 385 13.33 4.32 8.85
N GLN A 386 13.43 2.98 8.78
CA GLN A 386 13.10 2.08 9.89
C GLN A 386 13.91 2.36 11.16
N THR A 387 15.18 2.71 11.02
CA THR A 387 16.03 3.09 12.15
C THR A 387 15.54 4.39 12.77
N HIS A 388 15.23 5.39 11.94
CA HIS A 388 14.76 6.70 12.38
C HIS A 388 13.44 6.63 13.14
N ILE A 389 12.44 5.96 12.56
CA ILE A 389 11.11 5.84 13.18
C ILE A 389 11.05 4.81 14.31
N GLY A 390 12.14 4.08 14.54
CA GLY A 390 12.27 3.10 15.61
C GLY A 390 12.99 3.61 16.86
N ARG A 391 13.50 4.85 16.83
CA ARG A 391 13.99 5.59 17.99
C ARG A 391 12.81 6.00 18.86
#